data_AF-A0A202DZW0-F1
#
_entry.id   AF-A0A202DZW0-F1
#
_cell.length_a   1.000
_cell.length_b   1.000
_cell.length_c   1.000
_cell.angle_alpha   90.00
_cell.angle_beta   90.00
_cell.angle_gamma   90.00
#
_symmetry.space_group_name_H-M   'P 1'
#
loop_
_entity.id
_entity.type
_entity.pdbx_description
1 polymer ?
#
loop_
_entity_poly.entity_id
_entity_poly.type
_entity_poly.pdbx_seq_one_letter_code
_entity_poly.pdbx_strand_id
1 'polypeptide(L)'
;MTKKRCGSGLLPYPELIDEFLDTICSTIHLRLSVKVRLGLSSKDEISAVLPILNRYPLEHVTIHPRLASQMYDGTVNLDAFDACQGLCTHKLIYNGDLFTPADFTHVSERFPDVDHWMFGRGLFANPFLLEEICSGQPTAAAEKATRLKAFHDGLMSGYAERLSGEAHLIKRMCSHWDYLQGLLPDGPKAYRRFRKAKSLPAYQQAVADALAHLSVFHG
;
A
#
# COMPACT_ATOMS: atom_id res chain seq x y z
N MET A 1 7.98 -12.31 -12.75
CA MET A 1 6.59 -12.60 -12.34
C MET A 1 5.67 -12.64 -13.56
N THR A 2 5.45 -11.52 -14.26
CA THR A 2 4.56 -11.44 -15.43
C THR A 2 4.93 -12.37 -16.59
N LYS A 3 6.22 -12.47 -16.94
CA LYS A 3 6.73 -13.42 -17.96
C LYS A 3 6.47 -14.90 -17.67
N LYS A 4 6.17 -15.24 -16.41
CA LYS A 4 5.83 -16.62 -15.98
C LYS A 4 4.31 -16.81 -15.83
N ARG A 5 3.49 -15.87 -16.34
CA ARG A 5 2.02 -15.86 -16.19
C ARG A 5 1.59 -15.95 -14.72
N CYS A 6 2.20 -15.12 -13.87
CA CYS A 6 1.78 -14.97 -12.48
C CYS A 6 1.36 -13.53 -12.20
N GLY A 7 0.44 -13.35 -11.24
CA GLY A 7 -0.13 -12.04 -10.90
C GLY A 7 -0.83 -11.42 -12.11
N SER A 8 -0.59 -10.13 -12.38
CA SER A 8 -1.17 -9.45 -13.55
C SER A 8 -0.77 -10.04 -14.91
N GLY A 9 0.24 -10.92 -14.96
CA GLY A 9 0.57 -11.67 -16.19
C GLY A 9 -0.49 -12.69 -16.61
N LEU A 10 -1.48 -12.98 -15.76
CA LEU A 10 -2.64 -13.83 -16.09
C LEU A 10 -3.77 -13.07 -16.79
N LEU A 11 -3.82 -11.74 -16.69
CA LEU A 11 -4.94 -10.94 -17.21
C LEU A 11 -5.15 -11.09 -18.73
N PRO A 12 -4.11 -11.27 -19.56
CA PRO A 12 -4.29 -11.58 -20.98
C PRO A 12 -4.77 -13.01 -21.29
N TYR A 13 -4.90 -13.88 -20.27
CA TYR A 13 -5.23 -15.30 -20.41
C TYR A 13 -6.41 -15.68 -19.48
N PRO A 14 -7.63 -15.17 -19.75
CA PRO A 14 -8.77 -15.38 -18.86
C PRO A 14 -9.12 -16.86 -18.64
N GLU A 15 -8.87 -17.72 -19.64
CA GLU A 15 -9.04 -19.17 -19.55
C GLU A 15 -8.17 -19.82 -18.46
N LEU A 16 -6.94 -19.32 -18.24
CA LEU A 16 -6.06 -19.81 -17.19
C LEU A 16 -6.53 -19.35 -15.81
N ILE A 17 -7.18 -18.18 -15.72
CA ILE A 17 -7.82 -17.71 -14.49
C ILE A 17 -9.00 -18.62 -14.15
N ASP A 18 -9.80 -19.00 -15.14
CA ASP A 18 -10.93 -19.92 -14.98
C ASP A 18 -10.46 -21.28 -14.44
N GLU A 19 -9.50 -21.92 -15.11
CA GLU A 19 -8.93 -23.22 -14.68
C GLU A 19 -8.35 -23.15 -13.26
N PHE A 20 -7.64 -22.07 -12.94
CA PHE A 20 -7.07 -21.86 -11.62
C PHE A 20 -8.15 -21.74 -10.54
N LEU A 21 -9.19 -20.94 -10.79
CA LEU A 21 -10.27 -20.72 -9.82
C LEU A 21 -11.15 -21.97 -9.64
N ASP A 22 -11.40 -22.73 -10.71
CA ASP A 22 -12.12 -24.01 -10.63
C ASP A 22 -11.40 -25.00 -9.71
N THR A 23 -10.08 -25.14 -9.90
CA THR A 23 -9.25 -26.01 -9.06
C THR A 23 -9.21 -25.53 -7.60
N ILE A 24 -8.98 -24.24 -7.37
CA ILE A 24 -8.84 -23.71 -6.01
C ILE A 24 -10.17 -23.74 -5.26
N CYS A 25 -11.25 -23.24 -5.85
CA CYS A 25 -12.56 -23.14 -5.18
C CYS A 25 -13.16 -24.52 -4.89
N SER A 26 -12.84 -25.55 -5.67
CA SER A 26 -13.25 -26.93 -5.39
C SER A 26 -12.44 -27.59 -4.27
N THR A 27 -11.24 -27.09 -3.98
CA THR A 27 -10.30 -27.73 -3.05
C THR A 27 -10.23 -27.05 -1.68
N ILE A 28 -10.37 -25.73 -1.61
CA ILE A 28 -10.21 -24.99 -0.35
C ILE A 28 -11.55 -24.83 0.38
N HIS A 29 -11.51 -24.94 1.71
CA HIS A 29 -12.66 -24.66 2.60
C HIS A 29 -12.58 -23.29 3.27
N LEU A 30 -11.78 -22.39 2.70
CA LEU A 30 -11.58 -21.02 3.19
C LEU A 30 -12.24 -20.02 2.24
N ARG A 31 -12.58 -18.85 2.76
CA ARG A 31 -13.06 -17.75 1.93
C ARG A 31 -11.94 -17.23 1.03
N LEU A 32 -12.25 -17.06 -0.25
CA LEU A 32 -11.29 -16.63 -1.27
C LEU A 32 -11.63 -15.24 -1.77
N SER A 33 -10.65 -14.33 -1.75
CA SER A 33 -10.74 -13.03 -2.39
C SER A 33 -9.77 -12.93 -3.55
N VAL A 34 -10.10 -12.14 -4.57
CA VAL A 34 -9.21 -11.90 -5.72
C VAL A 34 -8.84 -10.43 -5.78
N LYS A 35 -7.56 -10.14 -6.05
CA LYS A 35 -7.08 -8.77 -6.29
C LYS A 35 -6.49 -8.66 -7.70
N VAL A 36 -7.00 -7.74 -8.50
CA VAL A 36 -6.58 -7.53 -9.90
C VAL A 36 -6.15 -6.09 -10.17
N ARG A 37 -5.51 -5.93 -11.33
CA ARG A 37 -5.29 -4.65 -12.02
C ARG A 37 -6.24 -4.57 -13.23
N LEU A 38 -6.34 -3.42 -13.89
CA LEU A 38 -7.16 -3.28 -15.11
C LEU A 38 -6.66 -4.16 -16.27
N GLY A 39 -5.39 -4.52 -16.25
CA GLY A 39 -4.76 -5.31 -17.28
C GLY A 39 -3.25 -5.33 -17.11
N LEU A 40 -2.58 -6.15 -17.91
CA LEU A 40 -1.15 -6.09 -18.11
C LEU A 40 -0.77 -4.86 -18.93
N SER A 41 -1.42 -4.70 -20.10
CA SER A 41 -1.07 -3.68 -21.11
C SER A 41 -2.27 -2.92 -21.65
N SER A 42 -3.48 -3.49 -21.62
CA SER A 42 -4.72 -2.80 -21.98
C SER A 42 -5.71 -2.82 -20.83
N LYS A 43 -6.45 -1.73 -20.65
CA LYS A 43 -7.51 -1.65 -19.63
C LYS A 43 -8.73 -2.50 -19.98
N ASP A 44 -8.84 -2.93 -21.23
CA ASP A 44 -9.97 -3.74 -21.70
C ASP A 44 -9.83 -5.21 -21.26
N GLU A 45 -8.64 -5.62 -20.81
CA GLU A 45 -8.38 -6.99 -20.33
C GLU A 45 -9.27 -7.33 -19.11
N ILE A 46 -9.50 -6.38 -18.20
CA ILE A 46 -10.37 -6.62 -17.02
C ILE A 46 -11.81 -6.95 -17.40
N SER A 47 -12.30 -6.43 -18.53
CA SER A 47 -13.66 -6.69 -19.01
C SER A 47 -13.88 -8.15 -19.40
N ALA A 48 -12.81 -8.87 -19.79
CA ALA A 48 -12.86 -10.31 -20.03
C ALA A 48 -12.69 -11.13 -18.74
N VAL A 49 -12.01 -10.57 -17.72
CA VAL A 49 -11.72 -11.26 -16.46
C VAL A 49 -12.89 -11.21 -15.47
N LEU A 50 -13.57 -10.08 -15.31
CA LEU A 50 -14.65 -9.95 -14.32
C LEU A 50 -15.81 -10.95 -14.51
N PRO A 51 -16.30 -11.22 -15.74
CA PRO A 51 -17.34 -12.25 -15.94
C PRO A 51 -16.91 -13.64 -15.49
N ILE A 52 -15.61 -13.97 -15.58
CA ILE A 52 -15.07 -15.23 -15.09
C ILE A 52 -15.07 -15.25 -13.56
N LEU A 53 -14.62 -14.16 -12.92
CA LEU A 53 -14.63 -14.06 -11.46
C LEU A 53 -16.05 -14.22 -10.89
N ASN A 54 -17.07 -13.70 -11.57
CA ASN A 54 -18.48 -13.80 -11.16
C ASN A 54 -19.01 -15.25 -11.11
N ARG A 55 -18.37 -16.21 -11.79
CA ARG A 55 -18.75 -17.63 -11.77
C ARG A 55 -18.34 -18.35 -10.48
N TYR A 56 -17.45 -17.76 -9.69
CA TYR A 56 -16.88 -18.38 -8.49
C TYR A 56 -17.37 -17.72 -7.21
N PRO A 57 -17.45 -18.47 -6.09
CA PRO A 57 -17.91 -17.95 -4.80
C PRO A 57 -16.82 -17.14 -4.09
N LEU A 58 -16.42 -16.01 -4.70
CA LEU A 58 -15.43 -15.10 -4.14
C LEU A 58 -16.06 -14.24 -3.03
N GLU A 59 -15.33 -13.99 -1.95
CA GLU A 59 -15.78 -13.11 -0.87
C GLU A 59 -15.83 -11.65 -1.32
N HIS A 60 -14.82 -11.21 -2.07
CA HIS A 60 -14.75 -9.87 -2.65
C HIS A 60 -13.69 -9.81 -3.76
N VAL A 61 -13.79 -8.78 -4.59
CA VAL A 61 -12.80 -8.47 -5.64
C VAL A 61 -12.21 -7.09 -5.38
N THR A 62 -10.89 -7.04 -5.16
CA THR A 62 -10.16 -5.78 -5.05
C THR A 62 -9.62 -5.35 -6.42
N ILE A 63 -9.98 -4.15 -6.87
CA ILE A 63 -9.48 -3.60 -8.14
C ILE A 63 -8.49 -2.49 -7.86
N HIS A 64 -7.30 -2.63 -8.43
CA HIS A 64 -6.35 -1.54 -8.55
C HIS A 64 -6.45 -0.93 -9.96
N PRO A 65 -7.03 0.27 -10.13
CA PRO A 65 -7.39 0.78 -11.45
C PRO A 65 -6.19 1.36 -12.23
N ARG A 66 -5.13 0.57 -12.37
CA ARG A 66 -3.94 0.86 -13.19
C ARG A 66 -3.56 -0.39 -13.96
N LEU A 67 -2.86 -0.21 -15.08
CA LEU A 67 -2.22 -1.29 -15.81
C LEU A 67 -1.00 -1.78 -15.05
N ALA A 68 -0.62 -3.04 -15.21
CA ALA A 68 0.61 -3.54 -14.61
C ALA A 68 1.86 -2.95 -15.28
N SER A 69 1.82 -2.71 -16.60
CA SER A 69 2.89 -2.06 -17.37
C SER A 69 3.24 -0.66 -16.88
N GLN A 70 2.27 0.06 -16.32
CA GLN A 70 2.49 1.37 -15.68
C GLN A 70 3.38 1.27 -14.44
N MET A 71 3.56 0.10 -13.83
CA MET A 71 4.30 -0.07 -12.58
C MET A 71 3.79 0.90 -11.50
N TYR A 72 4.56 1.96 -11.22
CA TYR A 72 4.25 3.05 -10.30
C TYR A 72 4.12 4.41 -11.00
N ASP A 73 4.27 4.48 -12.32
CA ASP A 73 4.12 5.70 -13.14
C ASP A 73 2.69 5.92 -13.64
N GLY A 74 2.26 7.18 -13.70
CA GLY A 74 0.88 7.59 -13.98
C GLY A 74 -0.06 7.51 -12.76
N THR A 75 -1.34 7.78 -13.01
CA THR A 75 -2.42 7.81 -12.00
C THR A 75 -3.40 6.67 -12.19
N VAL A 76 -4.19 6.40 -11.15
CA VAL A 76 -5.41 5.59 -11.25
C VAL A 76 -6.35 6.08 -12.36
N ASN A 77 -7.01 5.14 -13.04
CA ASN A 77 -8.06 5.38 -14.02
C ASN A 77 -9.42 5.13 -13.38
N LEU A 78 -9.99 6.19 -12.81
CA LEU A 78 -11.26 6.14 -12.08
C LEU A 78 -12.44 5.81 -13.00
N ASP A 79 -12.43 6.24 -14.28
CA ASP A 79 -13.48 5.89 -15.25
C ASP A 79 -13.51 4.38 -15.51
N ALA A 80 -12.33 3.75 -15.59
CA ALA A 80 -12.24 2.30 -15.77
C ALA A 80 -12.70 1.54 -14.51
N PHE A 81 -12.44 2.08 -13.30
CA PHE A 81 -13.01 1.50 -12.08
C PHE A 81 -14.54 1.59 -12.08
N ASP A 82 -15.10 2.73 -12.49
CA ASP A 82 -16.54 2.92 -12.58
C ASP A 82 -17.20 1.89 -13.50
N ALA A 83 -16.61 1.68 -14.68
CA ALA A 83 -17.07 0.66 -15.62
C ALA A 83 -17.03 -0.77 -15.03
N CYS A 84 -16.13 -1.06 -14.09
CA CYS A 84 -16.06 -2.36 -13.42
C CYS A 84 -17.24 -2.60 -12.47
N GLN A 85 -17.86 -1.55 -11.90
CA GLN A 85 -18.98 -1.69 -10.97
C GLN A 85 -20.19 -2.37 -11.63
N GLY A 86 -20.43 -2.10 -12.92
CA GLY A 86 -21.49 -2.76 -13.68
C GLY A 86 -21.16 -4.18 -14.18
N LEU A 87 -19.88 -4.58 -14.11
CA LEU A 87 -19.41 -5.88 -14.62
C LEU A 87 -19.15 -6.90 -13.52
N CYS A 88 -18.95 -6.47 -12.28
CA CYS A 88 -18.64 -7.34 -11.16
C CYS A 88 -19.87 -7.52 -10.26
N THR A 89 -20.25 -8.77 -10.00
CA THR A 89 -21.36 -9.07 -9.07
C THR A 89 -20.90 -9.20 -7.63
N HIS A 90 -19.59 -9.24 -7.40
CA HIS A 90 -18.99 -9.33 -6.07
C HIS A 90 -18.84 -7.96 -5.44
N LYS A 91 -18.70 -7.92 -4.11
CA LYS A 91 -18.31 -6.69 -3.42
C LYS A 91 -16.96 -6.20 -3.95
N LEU A 92 -16.93 -4.97 -4.45
CA LEU A 92 -15.71 -4.34 -4.95
C LEU A 92 -14.98 -3.60 -3.84
N ILE A 93 -13.66 -3.79 -3.77
CA ILE A 93 -12.76 -3.03 -2.91
C ILE A 93 -11.90 -2.13 -3.80
N TYR A 94 -11.92 -0.83 -3.56
CA TYR A 94 -11.06 0.11 -4.28
C TYR A 94 -9.63 0.08 -3.71
N ASN A 95 -8.62 0.05 -4.59
CA ASN A 95 -7.22 0.14 -4.21
C ASN A 95 -6.39 1.00 -5.17
N GLY A 96 -6.11 2.25 -4.84
CA GLY A 96 -5.13 3.01 -5.63
C GLY A 96 -5.03 4.47 -5.26
N ASP A 97 -3.79 4.94 -5.16
CA ASP A 97 -3.45 6.36 -5.01
C ASP A 97 -4.19 7.11 -3.87
N LEU A 98 -4.43 6.43 -2.75
CA LEU A 98 -4.93 7.02 -1.50
C LEU A 98 -3.75 7.35 -0.58
N PHE A 99 -3.30 8.61 -0.56
CA PHE A 99 -2.15 9.06 0.23
C PHE A 99 -2.51 10.07 1.33
N THR A 100 -3.63 10.76 1.18
CA THR A 100 -4.10 11.80 2.09
C THR A 100 -5.60 11.62 2.40
N PRO A 101 -6.12 12.25 3.47
CA PRO A 101 -7.57 12.29 3.71
C PRO A 101 -8.34 12.90 2.54
N ALA A 102 -7.77 13.92 1.88
CA ALA A 102 -8.38 14.53 0.70
C ALA A 102 -8.48 13.56 -0.49
N ASP A 103 -7.46 12.72 -0.73
CA ASP A 103 -7.54 11.67 -1.76
C ASP A 103 -8.67 10.70 -1.46
N PHE A 104 -8.80 10.29 -0.19
CA PHE A 104 -9.89 9.41 0.23
C PHE A 104 -11.25 10.07 -0.02
N THR A 105 -11.47 11.29 0.48
CA THR A 105 -12.72 12.04 0.28
C THR A 105 -13.07 12.15 -1.21
N HIS A 106 -12.12 12.58 -2.04
CA HIS A 106 -12.33 12.74 -3.48
C HIS A 106 -12.78 11.43 -4.15
N VAL A 107 -12.14 10.31 -3.83
CA VAL A 107 -12.47 9.02 -4.43
C VAL A 107 -13.77 8.44 -3.84
N SER A 108 -14.02 8.60 -2.54
CA SER A 108 -15.25 8.12 -1.90
C SER A 108 -16.49 8.89 -2.35
N GLU A 109 -16.37 10.19 -2.59
CA GLU A 109 -17.47 10.99 -3.15
C GLU A 109 -17.82 10.55 -4.57
N ARG A 110 -16.82 10.13 -5.34
CA ARG A 110 -17.02 9.61 -6.69
C ARG A 110 -17.66 8.22 -6.71
N PHE A 111 -17.37 7.38 -5.71
CA PHE A 111 -17.88 6.01 -5.62
C PHE A 111 -18.64 5.78 -4.31
N PRO A 112 -19.85 6.36 -4.16
CA PRO A 112 -20.60 6.30 -2.91
C PRO A 112 -21.03 4.87 -2.53
N ASP A 113 -21.12 3.97 -3.50
CA ASP A 113 -21.48 2.56 -3.28
C ASP A 113 -20.28 1.68 -2.85
N VAL A 114 -19.06 2.22 -2.87
CA VAL A 114 -17.87 1.51 -2.38
C VAL A 114 -17.73 1.70 -0.88
N ASP A 115 -18.02 0.63 -0.14
CA ASP A 115 -17.95 0.60 1.33
C ASP A 115 -16.64 -0.02 1.86
N HIS A 116 -15.76 -0.52 0.99
CA HIS A 116 -14.49 -1.15 1.36
C HIS A 116 -13.30 -0.56 0.58
N TRP A 117 -12.23 -0.26 1.32
CA TRP A 117 -11.08 0.48 0.82
C TRP A 117 -9.78 -0.22 1.22
N MET A 118 -8.88 -0.42 0.26
CA MET A 118 -7.56 -0.98 0.53
C MET A 118 -6.49 0.08 0.33
N PHE A 119 -5.75 0.37 1.40
CA PHE A 119 -4.64 1.30 1.41
C PHE A 119 -3.31 0.55 1.24
N GLY A 120 -2.41 1.13 0.45
CA GLY A 120 -1.08 0.58 0.21
C GLY A 120 -0.01 1.57 0.64
N ARG A 121 0.68 2.14 -0.36
CA ARG A 121 1.81 3.08 -0.15
C ARG A 121 1.47 4.26 0.76
N GLY A 122 0.24 4.76 0.74
CA GLY A 122 -0.21 5.84 1.63
C GLY A 122 0.01 5.53 3.11
N LEU A 123 -0.32 4.31 3.55
CA LEU A 123 -0.09 3.88 4.95
C LEU A 123 1.39 3.73 5.30
N PHE A 124 2.22 3.32 4.35
CA PHE A 124 3.67 3.25 4.57
C PHE A 124 4.30 4.64 4.67
N ALA A 125 3.79 5.62 3.91
CA ALA A 125 4.24 7.01 3.96
C ALA A 125 3.70 7.75 5.20
N ASN A 126 2.47 7.43 5.61
CA ASN A 126 1.81 8.00 6.78
C ASN A 126 1.03 6.92 7.55
N PRO A 127 1.60 6.32 8.60
CA PRO A 127 0.93 5.33 9.43
C PRO A 127 -0.30 5.86 10.18
N PHE A 128 -0.47 7.18 10.27
CA PHE A 128 -1.59 7.84 10.93
C PHE A 128 -2.78 8.07 9.99
N LEU A 129 -2.63 7.83 8.68
CA LEU A 129 -3.59 8.21 7.65
C LEU A 129 -5.02 7.71 7.92
N LEU A 130 -5.19 6.46 8.36
CA LEU A 130 -6.54 5.92 8.64
C LEU A 130 -7.19 6.60 9.85
N GLU A 131 -6.40 6.91 10.88
CA GLU A 131 -6.89 7.62 12.07
C GLU A 131 -7.30 9.05 11.69
N GLU A 132 -6.52 9.72 10.85
CA GLU A 132 -6.81 11.06 10.33
C GLU A 132 -8.07 11.06 9.45
N ILE A 133 -8.27 10.03 8.63
CA ILE A 133 -9.50 9.85 7.84
C ILE A 133 -10.72 9.63 8.76
N CYS A 134 -10.62 8.71 9.72
CA CYS A 134 -11.75 8.37 10.59
C CYS A 134 -12.13 9.50 11.56
N SER A 135 -11.14 10.23 12.08
CA SER A 135 -11.38 11.35 13.01
C SER A 135 -11.70 12.66 12.29
N GLY A 136 -11.33 12.79 11.01
CA GLY A 136 -11.37 14.04 10.27
C GLY A 136 -10.37 15.09 10.78
N GLN A 137 -9.40 14.72 11.62
CA GLN A 137 -8.44 15.62 12.24
C GLN A 137 -7.00 15.11 12.05
N PRO A 138 -6.02 15.99 11.80
CA PRO A 138 -4.63 15.59 11.70
C PRO A 138 -4.09 15.16 13.07
N THR A 139 -3.29 14.09 13.11
CA THR A 139 -2.60 13.71 14.36
C THR A 139 -1.53 14.75 14.70
N ALA A 140 -1.49 15.20 15.95
CA ALA A 140 -0.58 16.24 16.41
C ALA A 140 0.90 15.84 16.23
N ALA A 141 1.77 16.79 15.89
CA ALA A 141 3.18 16.51 15.60
C ALA A 141 3.94 15.86 16.77
N ALA A 142 3.68 16.31 18.01
CA ALA A 142 4.22 15.72 19.24
C ALA A 142 3.78 14.26 19.44
N GLU A 143 2.53 13.94 19.09
CA GLU A 143 2.01 12.58 19.16
C GLU A 143 2.63 11.70 18.05
N LYS A 144 2.72 12.22 16.82
CA LYS A 144 3.39 11.55 15.70
C LYS A 144 4.83 11.18 16.07
N ALA A 145 5.59 12.12 16.63
CA ALA A 145 6.97 11.89 17.06
C ALA A 145 7.06 10.77 18.12
N THR A 146 6.19 10.81 19.13
CA THR A 146 6.15 9.80 20.21
C THR A 146 5.86 8.41 19.65
N ARG A 147 4.82 8.27 18.82
CA ARG A 147 4.40 6.98 18.25
C ARG A 147 5.40 6.45 17.21
N LEU A 148 5.98 7.33 16.38
CA LEU A 148 7.05 6.95 15.44
C LEU A 148 8.29 6.47 16.16
N LYS A 149 8.67 7.10 17.29
CA LYS A 149 9.79 6.63 18.12
C LYS A 149 9.53 5.22 18.64
N ALA A 150 8.37 4.99 19.25
CA ALA A 150 8.01 3.68 19.78
C ALA A 150 8.00 2.59 18.69
N PHE A 151 7.42 2.90 17.53
CA PHE A 151 7.43 2.01 16.37
C PHE A 151 8.85 1.71 15.86
N HIS A 152 9.68 2.74 15.72
CA HIS A 152 11.07 2.62 15.30
C HIS A 152 11.88 1.73 16.24
N ASP A 153 11.75 1.95 17.55
CA ASP A 153 12.50 1.20 18.56
C ASP A 153 12.07 -0.26 18.61
N GLY A 154 10.76 -0.54 18.49
CA GLY A 154 10.24 -1.90 18.39
C GLY A 154 10.74 -2.63 17.14
N LEU A 155 10.72 -1.96 15.97
CA LEU A 155 11.26 -2.53 14.73
C LEU A 155 12.76 -2.82 14.84
N MET A 156 13.52 -1.89 15.40
CA MET A 156 14.96 -2.04 15.57
C MET A 156 15.29 -3.23 16.47
N SER A 157 14.60 -3.36 17.61
CA SER A 157 14.77 -4.50 18.53
C SER A 157 14.49 -5.82 17.83
N GLY A 158 13.34 -5.94 17.14
CA GLY A 158 12.99 -7.18 16.45
C GLY A 158 13.92 -7.54 15.29
N TYR A 159 14.53 -6.54 14.63
CA TYR A 159 15.56 -6.81 13.61
C TYR A 159 16.92 -7.16 14.21
N ALA A 160 17.30 -6.57 15.35
CA ALA A 160 18.57 -6.88 16.02
C ALA A 160 18.64 -8.35 16.46
N GLU A 161 17.51 -8.97 16.78
CA GLU A 161 17.42 -10.40 17.10
C GLU A 161 17.67 -11.32 15.89
N ARG A 162 17.47 -10.82 14.65
CA ARG A 162 17.41 -11.64 13.44
C ARG A 162 18.52 -11.33 12.44
N LEU A 163 19.12 -10.15 12.52
CA LEU A 163 20.14 -9.68 11.61
C LEU A 163 21.49 -9.61 12.33
N SER A 164 22.52 -10.12 11.69
CA SER A 164 23.89 -10.03 12.20
C SER A 164 24.57 -8.76 11.67
N GLY A 165 25.16 -7.98 12.57
CA GLY A 165 25.99 -6.81 12.23
C GLY A 165 25.24 -5.49 12.09
N GLU A 166 25.82 -4.43 12.66
CA GLU A 166 25.21 -3.08 12.71
C GLU A 166 24.88 -2.52 11.31
N ALA A 167 25.74 -2.75 10.33
CA ALA A 167 25.54 -2.26 8.97
C ALA A 167 24.27 -2.83 8.32
N HIS A 168 23.96 -4.11 8.57
CA HIS A 168 22.75 -4.75 8.06
C HIS A 168 21.50 -4.20 8.75
N LEU A 169 21.57 -3.97 10.06
CA LEU A 169 20.49 -3.37 10.83
C LEU A 169 20.21 -1.92 10.38
N ILE A 170 21.24 -1.07 10.28
CA ILE A 170 21.10 0.31 9.80
C ILE A 170 20.52 0.36 8.39
N LYS A 171 21.02 -0.50 7.48
CA LYS A 171 20.50 -0.58 6.10
C LYS A 171 19.02 -0.97 6.09
N ARG A 172 18.62 -1.95 6.92
CA ARG A 172 17.22 -2.38 7.03
C ARG A 172 16.35 -1.25 7.59
N MET A 173 16.80 -0.58 8.64
CA MET A 173 16.05 0.54 9.23
C MET A 173 15.93 1.73 8.27
N CYS A 174 16.98 2.06 7.51
CA CYS A 174 16.93 3.08 6.47
C CYS A 174 15.87 2.80 5.41
N SER A 175 15.59 1.53 5.06
CA SER A 175 14.57 1.20 4.06
C SER A 175 13.14 1.57 4.48
N HIS A 176 12.87 1.68 5.79
CA HIS A 176 11.57 2.18 6.27
C HIS A 176 11.45 3.70 6.11
N TRP A 177 12.57 4.41 6.26
CA TRP A 177 12.63 5.85 6.04
C TRP A 177 12.51 6.26 4.57
N ASP A 178 12.68 5.35 3.62
CA ASP A 178 12.34 5.61 2.21
C ASP A 178 10.88 6.09 2.05
N TYR A 179 9.98 5.59 2.89
CA TYR A 179 8.58 6.00 2.94
C TYR A 179 8.31 7.06 4.01
N LEU A 180 8.84 6.89 5.22
CA LEU A 180 8.49 7.70 6.39
C LEU A 180 9.15 9.08 6.42
N GLN A 181 10.21 9.32 5.64
CA GLN A 181 10.94 10.60 5.70
C GLN A 181 10.05 11.82 5.43
N GLY A 182 8.95 11.66 4.69
CA GLY A 182 7.98 12.74 4.43
C GLY A 182 7.26 13.26 5.68
N LEU A 183 7.26 12.48 6.76
CA LEU A 183 6.68 12.88 8.05
C LEU A 183 7.61 13.78 8.87
N LEU A 184 8.90 13.86 8.51
CA LEU A 184 9.89 14.61 9.27
C LEU A 184 10.06 16.02 8.68
N PRO A 185 10.23 17.06 9.53
CA PRO A 185 10.67 18.36 9.05
C PRO A 185 12.05 18.24 8.41
N ASP A 186 12.23 18.81 7.22
CA ASP A 186 13.41 18.59 6.37
C ASP A 186 13.73 17.11 6.11
N GLY A 187 12.71 16.28 5.93
CA GLY A 187 12.81 14.82 5.73
C GLY A 187 13.99 14.34 4.88
N PRO A 188 14.18 14.84 3.65
CA PRO A 188 15.31 14.43 2.80
C PRO A 188 16.68 14.72 3.42
N LYS A 189 16.82 15.79 4.21
CA LYS A 189 18.06 16.13 4.93
C LYS A 189 18.26 15.21 6.13
N ALA A 190 17.20 14.93 6.89
CA ALA A 190 17.23 13.95 7.98
C ALA A 190 17.63 12.56 7.46
N TYR A 191 16.97 12.07 6.42
CA TYR A 191 17.23 10.77 5.84
C TYR A 191 18.66 10.62 5.30
N ARG A 192 19.22 11.67 4.68
CA ARG A 192 20.65 11.68 4.28
C ARG A 192 21.60 11.50 5.46
N ARG A 193 21.25 12.01 6.66
CA ARG A 193 22.06 11.79 7.88
C ARG A 193 21.96 10.34 8.33
N PHE A 194 20.77 9.75 8.32
CA PHE A 194 20.56 8.34 8.70
C PHE A 194 21.41 7.41 7.84
N ARG A 195 21.40 7.61 6.51
CA ARG A 195 22.18 6.82 5.56
C ARG A 195 23.70 6.98 5.68
N LYS A 196 24.18 8.08 6.26
CA LYS A 196 25.61 8.37 6.46
C LYS A 196 26.14 7.88 7.81
N ALA A 197 25.26 7.42 8.71
CA ALA A 197 25.66 6.89 10.00
C ALA A 197 26.54 5.65 9.82
N LYS A 198 27.69 5.62 10.51
CA LYS A 198 28.68 4.54 10.43
C LYS A 198 28.64 3.58 11.62
N SER A 199 27.78 3.85 12.60
CA SER A 199 27.59 3.03 13.80
C SER A 199 26.15 3.13 14.27
N LEU A 200 25.71 2.13 15.04
CA LEU A 200 24.36 2.12 15.58
C LEU A 200 24.05 3.35 16.47
N PRO A 201 24.95 3.78 17.39
CA PRO A 201 24.70 4.99 18.19
C PRO A 201 24.56 6.26 17.35
N ALA A 202 25.38 6.42 16.30
CA ALA A 202 25.30 7.59 15.42
C ALA A 202 23.98 7.61 14.63
N TYR A 203 23.49 6.45 14.21
CA TYR A 203 22.20 6.31 13.54
C TYR A 203 21.05 6.66 14.51
N GLN A 204 21.06 6.08 15.72
CA GLN A 204 20.02 6.30 16.73
C GLN A 204 19.94 7.77 17.15
N GLN A 205 21.09 8.43 17.35
CA GLN A 205 21.12 9.86 17.65
C GLN A 205 20.52 10.69 16.51
N ALA A 206 20.89 10.40 15.26
CA ALA A 206 20.35 11.14 14.12
C ALA A 206 18.82 11.01 14.01
N VAL A 207 18.28 9.81 14.24
CA VAL A 207 16.82 9.58 14.28
C VAL A 207 16.18 10.31 15.46
N ALA A 208 16.77 10.24 16.64
CA ALA A 208 16.28 10.93 17.84
C ALA A 208 16.20 12.46 17.61
N ASP A 209 17.23 13.06 17.02
CA ASP A 209 17.25 14.49 16.69
C ASP A 209 16.12 14.86 15.70
N ALA A 210 15.87 14.01 14.70
CA ALA A 210 14.82 14.24 13.72
C ALA A 210 13.43 14.15 14.32
N LEU A 211 13.20 13.18 15.23
CA LEU A 211 11.93 13.02 15.93
C LEU A 211 11.70 14.12 16.98
N ALA A 212 12.76 14.58 17.66
CA ALA A 212 12.69 15.74 18.55
C ALA A 212 12.37 17.03 17.78
N HIS A 213 12.89 17.19 16.57
CA HIS A 213 12.51 18.31 15.70
C HIS A 213 11.03 18.22 15.29
N LEU A 214 10.55 17.02 14.92
CA LEU A 214 9.14 16.80 14.62
C LEU A 214 8.23 17.15 15.82
N SER A 215 8.62 16.81 17.06
CA SER A 215 7.73 16.97 18.21
C SER A 215 7.41 18.44 18.56
N VAL A 216 8.26 19.37 18.14
CA VAL A 216 8.09 20.83 18.34
C VAL A 216 7.75 21.56 17.05
N PHE A 217 7.56 20.81 15.95
CA PHE A 217 7.22 21.39 14.65
C PHE A 217 5.72 21.72 14.62
N HIS A 218 5.40 22.97 14.31
CA HIS A 218 4.03 23.49 14.24
C HIS A 218 3.62 23.73 12.78
N GLY A 219 4.02 22.80 11.90
CA GLY A 219 3.93 22.89 10.44
C GLY A 219 2.73 23.62 9.89
#